data_AF-A0A9D7TYB7-F1
#
_entry.id   AF-A0A9D7TYB7-F1
#
_cell.length_a   1.000
_cell.length_b   1.000
_cell.length_c   1.000
_cell.angle_alpha   90.00
_cell.angle_beta   90.00
_cell.angle_gamma   90.00
#
_symmetry.space_group_name_H-M   'P 1'
#
loop_
_entity.id
_entity.type
_entity.pdbx_description
1 polymer ?
#
loop_
_entity_poly.entity_id
_entity_poly.type
_entity_poly.pdbx_seq_one_letter_code
_entity_poly.pdbx_strand_id
1 'polypeptide(L)'
;MKGKKNKKQTTEFIKNASEITVDNMYIHQVELGAIEHFRDAGFEAAFSENHTWRSLFGLAFWEIIFDPSLVAFHHPFQRRPSDLHLPNFYQKRGENIRQHLESFETKDDFLTYLWENYRQNEGIANAFVIWLPEIWELVRVMVTHIEWQNLKVILIKIAENIVENSRGLPDLLVWNQNGLELIEIKSPNDALSNQQLFWLRFFNEIGVKASVLRVRFE
;
A
#
# COMPACT_ATOMS: atom_id res chain seq x y z
N MET A 1 -14.03 2.64 -26.28
CA MET A 1 -15.04 2.01 -25.38
C MET A 1 -14.56 1.86 -23.93
N LYS A 2 -13.32 1.38 -23.65
CA LYS A 2 -12.76 1.28 -22.28
C LYS A 2 -12.86 2.59 -21.45
N GLY A 3 -12.53 3.74 -22.03
CA GLY A 3 -12.60 5.03 -21.33
C GLY A 3 -13.99 5.48 -20.89
N LYS A 4 -15.06 5.16 -21.64
CA LYS A 4 -16.45 5.46 -21.22
C LYS A 4 -16.92 4.55 -20.08
N LYS A 5 -16.47 3.28 -20.05
CA LYS A 5 -16.77 2.32 -18.98
C LYS A 5 -16.06 2.72 -17.68
N ASN A 6 -14.78 3.09 -17.76
CA ASN A 6 -14.02 3.56 -16.59
C ASN A 6 -14.61 4.86 -16.00
N LYS A 7 -15.00 5.84 -16.83
CA LYS A 7 -15.66 7.08 -16.34
C LYS A 7 -16.98 6.82 -15.61
N LYS A 8 -17.78 5.84 -16.06
CA LYS A 8 -19.00 5.45 -15.35
C LYS A 8 -18.69 4.80 -13.98
N GLN A 9 -17.65 3.98 -13.92
CA GLN A 9 -17.27 3.24 -12.71
C GLN A 9 -16.58 4.12 -11.66
N THR A 10 -15.73 5.08 -12.04
CA THR A 10 -15.19 6.08 -11.09
C THR A 10 -16.34 6.87 -10.45
N THR A 11 -17.37 7.20 -11.24
CA THR A 11 -18.55 7.92 -10.75
C THR A 11 -19.37 7.09 -9.76
N GLU A 12 -19.41 5.76 -9.89
CA GLU A 12 -20.13 4.87 -8.96
C GLU A 12 -19.44 4.80 -7.58
N PHE A 13 -18.11 4.64 -7.54
CA PHE A 13 -17.36 4.68 -6.27
C PHE A 13 -17.56 6.00 -5.54
N ILE A 14 -17.51 7.13 -6.25
CA ILE A 14 -17.70 8.46 -5.64
C ILE A 14 -19.16 8.68 -5.21
N LYS A 15 -20.15 8.16 -5.96
CA LYS A 15 -21.57 8.31 -5.59
C LYS A 15 -21.96 7.51 -4.36
N ASN A 16 -21.35 6.33 -4.17
CA ASN A 16 -21.61 5.47 -3.03
C ASN A 16 -20.66 5.74 -1.86
N ALA A 17 -19.72 6.67 -2.03
CA ALA A 17 -18.79 7.08 -1.00
C ALA A 17 -19.55 7.70 0.18
N SER A 18 -19.14 7.32 1.40
CA SER A 18 -19.56 8.05 2.58
C SER A 18 -18.95 9.45 2.54
N GLU A 19 -19.61 10.41 3.18
CA GLU A 19 -19.17 11.79 3.22
C GLU A 19 -19.10 12.25 4.67
N ILE A 20 -18.00 12.90 5.03
CA ILE A 20 -17.79 13.51 6.35
C ILE A 20 -17.57 15.01 6.20
N THR A 21 -17.90 15.74 7.25
CA THR A 21 -17.54 17.14 7.39
C THR A 21 -16.32 17.26 8.30
N VAL A 22 -15.37 18.08 7.88
CA VAL A 22 -14.10 18.32 8.57
C VAL A 22 -13.92 19.83 8.71
N ASP A 23 -13.38 20.29 9.84
CA ASP A 23 -13.13 21.71 10.07
C ASP A 23 -12.22 22.32 8.99
N ASN A 24 -12.55 23.55 8.56
CA ASN A 24 -11.77 24.34 7.61
C ASN A 24 -10.28 24.47 7.94
N MET A 25 -9.86 24.31 9.21
CA MET A 25 -8.44 24.28 9.60
C MET A 25 -7.64 23.17 8.89
N TYR A 26 -8.32 22.10 8.45
CA TYR A 26 -7.71 20.96 7.75
C TYR A 26 -7.78 21.08 6.22
N ILE A 27 -8.14 22.23 5.64
CA ILE A 27 -8.24 22.39 4.18
C ILE A 27 -6.95 22.05 3.41
N HIS A 28 -5.80 22.15 4.07
CA HIS A 28 -4.48 21.79 3.53
C HIS A 28 -3.91 20.48 4.08
N GLN A 29 -4.68 19.77 4.91
CA GLN A 29 -4.32 18.52 5.59
C GLN A 29 -5.58 17.64 5.74
N VAL A 30 -6.25 17.38 4.62
CA VAL A 30 -7.57 16.72 4.61
C VAL A 30 -7.52 15.32 5.24
N GLU A 31 -6.40 14.62 5.06
CA GLU A 31 -6.11 13.31 5.64
C GLU A 31 -6.06 13.37 7.15
N LEU A 32 -5.46 14.42 7.72
CA LEU A 32 -5.39 14.61 9.17
C LEU A 32 -6.79 14.83 9.75
N GLY A 33 -7.60 15.69 9.13
CA GLY A 33 -8.97 15.92 9.60
C GLY A 33 -9.86 14.67 9.49
N ALA A 34 -9.68 13.84 8.45
CA ALA A 34 -10.36 12.56 8.35
C ALA A 34 -9.88 11.54 9.40
N ILE A 35 -8.57 11.51 9.70
CA ILE A 35 -8.00 10.68 10.77
C ILE A 35 -8.62 11.05 12.13
N GLU A 36 -8.69 12.34 12.46
CA GLU A 36 -9.30 12.80 13.72
C GLU A 36 -10.79 12.44 13.79
N HIS A 37 -11.53 12.59 12.68
CA HIS A 37 -12.93 12.14 12.61
C HIS A 37 -13.10 10.65 12.96
N PHE A 38 -12.23 9.78 12.42
CA PHE A 38 -12.28 8.35 12.75
C PHE A 38 -11.90 8.06 14.20
N ARG A 39 -10.92 8.79 14.74
CA ARG A 39 -10.52 8.67 16.16
C ARG A 39 -11.63 9.07 17.11
N ASP A 40 -12.32 10.17 16.83
CA ASP A 40 -13.50 10.60 17.60
C ASP A 40 -14.64 9.57 17.54
N ALA A 41 -14.74 8.83 16.43
CA ALA A 41 -15.68 7.72 16.26
C ALA A 41 -15.20 6.39 16.89
N GLY A 42 -14.05 6.38 17.58
CA GLY A 42 -13.52 5.21 18.28
C GLY A 42 -12.75 4.22 17.39
N PHE A 43 -12.26 4.65 16.23
CA PHE A 43 -11.36 3.87 15.37
C PHE A 43 -9.92 4.34 15.54
N GLU A 44 -8.99 3.45 15.25
CA GLU A 44 -7.62 3.85 14.97
C GLU A 44 -7.51 4.24 13.49
N ALA A 45 -6.74 5.28 13.19
CA ALA A 45 -6.53 5.75 11.83
C ALA A 45 -5.12 6.32 11.63
N ALA A 46 -4.53 6.02 10.48
CA ALA A 46 -3.20 6.50 10.11
C ALA A 46 -3.05 6.67 8.59
N PHE A 47 -2.24 7.64 8.20
CA PHE A 47 -1.86 7.86 6.82
C PHE A 47 -0.87 6.77 6.37
N SER A 48 -1.12 6.17 5.21
CA SER A 48 -0.38 5.01 4.70
C SER A 48 0.07 5.18 3.25
N GLU A 49 -0.74 5.81 2.39
CA GLU A 49 -0.51 6.08 0.97
C GLU A 49 0.42 5.06 0.26
N ASN A 50 1.26 5.47 -0.69
CA ASN A 50 2.12 4.56 -1.43
C ASN A 50 3.33 4.07 -0.62
N HIS A 51 3.82 4.87 0.33
CA HIS A 51 5.09 4.61 1.02
C HIS A 51 5.00 3.40 1.96
N THR A 52 3.84 3.16 2.58
CA THR A 52 3.66 2.02 3.48
C THR A 52 3.67 0.70 2.72
N TRP A 53 2.92 0.60 1.62
CA TRP A 53 2.91 -0.60 0.78
C TRP A 53 4.27 -0.87 0.13
N ARG A 54 4.97 0.18 -0.30
CA ARG A 54 6.35 0.05 -0.78
C ARG A 54 7.27 -0.45 0.32
N SER A 55 7.14 0.06 1.53
CA SER A 55 7.96 -0.38 2.65
C SER A 55 7.69 -1.84 3.02
N LEU A 56 6.42 -2.26 3.07
CA LEU A 56 6.06 -3.68 3.20
C LEU A 56 6.70 -4.51 2.08
N PHE A 57 6.60 -4.09 0.82
CA PHE A 57 7.21 -4.79 -0.31
C PHE A 57 8.74 -4.89 -0.18
N GLY A 58 9.40 -3.79 0.18
CA GLY A 58 10.85 -3.72 0.34
C GLY A 58 11.36 -4.59 1.48
N LEU A 59 10.64 -4.64 2.61
CA LEU A 59 10.92 -5.52 3.74
C LEU A 59 10.60 -6.99 3.41
N ALA A 60 9.55 -7.26 2.65
CA ALA A 60 9.20 -8.62 2.25
C ALA A 60 10.26 -9.24 1.33
N PHE A 61 10.83 -8.46 0.41
CA PHE A 61 11.66 -9.00 -0.67
C PHE A 61 13.07 -8.44 -0.70
N TRP A 62 13.60 -7.96 0.43
CA TRP A 62 14.91 -7.31 0.49
C TRP A 62 16.00 -8.14 -0.21
N GLU A 63 16.22 -9.38 0.22
CA GLU A 63 17.23 -10.27 -0.37
C GLU A 63 17.00 -10.55 -1.86
N ILE A 64 15.73 -10.60 -2.31
CA ILE A 64 15.39 -10.85 -3.72
C ILE A 64 15.61 -9.61 -4.59
N ILE A 65 15.36 -8.42 -4.05
CA ILE A 65 15.58 -7.13 -4.72
C ILE A 65 17.08 -6.88 -4.87
N PHE A 66 17.85 -7.15 -3.81
CA PHE A 66 19.28 -6.88 -3.72
C PHE A 66 20.17 -8.08 -4.07
N ASP A 67 19.61 -9.15 -4.64
CA ASP A 67 20.34 -10.34 -5.06
C ASP A 67 21.58 -9.98 -5.90
N PRO A 68 22.80 -10.22 -5.38
CA PRO A 68 24.04 -9.84 -6.06
C PRO A 68 24.29 -10.65 -7.34
N SER A 69 23.64 -11.80 -7.51
CA SER A 69 23.80 -12.65 -8.69
C SER A 69 23.20 -12.06 -9.97
N LEU A 70 22.26 -11.11 -9.84
CA LEU A 70 21.51 -10.57 -10.98
C LEU A 70 22.24 -9.43 -11.72
N VAL A 71 23.49 -9.12 -11.35
CA VAL A 71 24.34 -8.06 -11.93
C VAL A 71 23.57 -6.75 -12.15
N ALA A 72 22.72 -6.40 -11.19
CA ALA A 72 21.85 -5.24 -11.26
C ALA A 72 22.42 -4.03 -10.50
N PHE A 73 23.54 -4.19 -9.79
CA PHE A 73 24.23 -3.14 -9.05
C PHE A 73 25.63 -2.95 -9.63
N HIS A 74 25.92 -1.74 -10.10
CA HIS A 74 27.18 -1.44 -10.79
C HIS A 74 28.11 -0.53 -9.97
N HIS A 75 27.65 0.03 -8.84
CA HIS A 75 28.42 0.89 -7.96
C HIS A 75 27.84 0.88 -6.50
N PRO A 76 28.67 0.97 -5.43
CA PRO A 76 28.25 1.04 -4.01
C PRO A 76 27.12 2.02 -3.62
N PHE A 77 27.07 3.24 -4.17
CA PHE A 77 26.00 4.23 -3.89
C PHE A 77 24.65 3.97 -4.59
N GLN A 78 24.51 2.87 -5.35
CA GLN A 78 23.28 2.57 -6.08
C GLN A 78 22.19 2.05 -5.12
N ARG A 79 21.13 2.85 -4.93
CA ARG A 79 20.03 2.55 -3.97
C ARG A 79 18.95 1.59 -4.48
N ARG A 80 18.99 1.25 -5.78
CA ARG A 80 17.96 0.43 -6.45
C ARG A 80 18.60 -0.39 -7.57
N PRO A 81 18.13 -1.61 -7.88
CA PRO A 81 18.68 -2.38 -8.98
C PRO A 81 18.41 -1.66 -10.32
N SER A 82 19.36 -1.73 -11.26
CA SER A 82 19.30 -1.04 -12.55
C SER A 82 18.14 -1.54 -13.42
N ASP A 83 17.68 -2.77 -13.18
CA ASP A 83 16.57 -3.39 -13.87
C ASP A 83 15.20 -3.14 -13.22
N LEU A 84 15.11 -2.38 -12.11
CA LEU A 84 13.86 -2.17 -11.37
C LEU A 84 12.70 -1.66 -12.24
N HIS A 85 13.00 -0.77 -13.17
CA HIS A 85 12.00 -0.15 -14.05
C HIS A 85 11.83 -0.90 -15.38
N LEU A 86 12.54 -2.01 -15.57
CA LEU A 86 12.49 -2.77 -16.81
C LEU A 86 11.34 -3.79 -16.76
N PRO A 87 10.66 -4.06 -17.89
CA PRO A 87 9.57 -5.04 -17.94
C PRO A 87 9.94 -6.44 -17.48
N ASN A 88 11.23 -6.80 -17.51
CA ASN A 88 11.72 -8.11 -17.10
C ASN A 88 12.10 -8.19 -15.61
N PHE A 89 11.93 -7.13 -14.81
CA PHE A 89 12.19 -7.18 -13.35
C PHE A 89 11.45 -8.35 -12.69
N TYR A 90 10.13 -8.41 -12.92
CA TYR A 90 9.30 -9.49 -12.40
C TYR A 90 9.62 -10.83 -13.05
N GLN A 91 9.92 -10.86 -14.36
CA GLN A 91 10.23 -12.12 -15.06
C GLN A 91 11.44 -12.84 -14.44
N LYS A 92 12.45 -12.10 -13.98
CA LYS A 92 13.65 -12.67 -13.34
C LYS A 92 13.43 -13.14 -11.91
N ARG A 93 12.46 -12.54 -11.19
CA ARG A 93 12.30 -12.70 -9.72
C ARG A 93 10.97 -13.32 -9.30
N GLY A 94 10.00 -13.43 -10.22
CA GLY A 94 8.63 -13.80 -9.90
C GLY A 94 8.49 -15.18 -9.28
N GLU A 95 9.32 -16.13 -9.70
CA GLU A 95 9.34 -17.46 -9.08
C GLU A 95 9.90 -17.41 -7.66
N ASN A 96 11.04 -16.73 -7.45
CA ASN A 96 11.61 -16.54 -6.11
C ASN A 96 10.65 -15.80 -5.18
N ILE A 97 9.94 -14.77 -5.68
CA ILE A 97 8.93 -14.03 -4.92
C ILE A 97 7.81 -14.97 -4.44
N ARG A 98 7.28 -15.80 -5.35
CA ARG A 98 6.21 -16.75 -5.00
C ARG A 98 6.69 -17.81 -4.02
N GLN A 99 7.84 -18.43 -4.29
CA GLN A 99 8.41 -19.44 -3.39
C GLN A 99 8.74 -18.86 -2.02
N HIS A 100 9.25 -17.63 -1.95
CA HIS A 100 9.52 -16.94 -0.69
C HIS A 100 8.23 -16.73 0.11
N LEU A 101 7.16 -16.25 -0.53
CA LEU A 101 5.86 -16.11 0.14
C LEU A 101 5.27 -17.45 0.58
N GLU A 102 5.42 -18.52 -0.21
CA GLU A 102 4.94 -19.86 0.18
C GLU A 102 5.85 -20.53 1.23
N SER A 103 7.04 -19.99 1.51
CA SER A 103 7.93 -20.54 2.53
C SER A 103 7.51 -20.23 3.97
N PHE A 104 6.60 -19.25 4.15
CA PHE A 104 6.03 -18.92 5.46
C PHE A 104 4.74 -19.73 5.70
N GLU A 105 4.72 -20.50 6.79
CA GLU A 105 3.56 -21.29 7.18
C GLU A 105 2.41 -20.39 7.64
N THR A 106 2.72 -19.34 8.41
CA THR A 106 1.74 -18.44 8.99
C THR A 106 2.06 -16.97 8.72
N LYS A 107 1.04 -16.13 8.92
CA LYS A 107 1.16 -14.68 8.89
C LYS A 107 2.09 -14.15 9.98
N ASP A 108 2.16 -14.83 11.12
CA ASP A 108 2.99 -14.46 12.25
C ASP A 108 4.48 -14.76 11.98
N ASP A 109 4.79 -15.83 11.25
CA ASP A 109 6.15 -16.10 10.77
C ASP A 109 6.62 -15.01 9.82
N PHE A 110 5.74 -14.62 8.88
CA PHE A 110 6.03 -13.52 7.96
C PHE A 110 6.21 -12.19 8.70
N LEU A 111 5.37 -11.88 9.69
CA LEU A 111 5.50 -10.67 10.50
C LEU A 111 6.81 -10.66 11.30
N THR A 112 7.23 -11.80 11.84
CA THR A 112 8.51 -11.96 12.54
C THR A 112 9.68 -11.71 11.60
N TYR A 113 9.66 -12.29 10.40
CA TYR A 113 10.67 -12.05 9.37
C TYR A 113 10.75 -10.57 8.97
N LEU A 114 9.59 -9.91 8.75
CA LEU A 114 9.56 -8.48 8.44
C LEU A 114 10.16 -7.63 9.56
N TRP A 115 9.91 -8.00 10.83
CA TRP A 115 10.47 -7.31 11.99
C TRP A 115 11.98 -7.44 12.08
N GLU A 116 12.50 -8.65 11.89
CA GLU A 116 13.94 -8.90 11.87
C GLU A 116 14.61 -8.12 10.74
N ASN A 117 14.01 -8.15 9.55
CA ASN A 117 14.52 -7.42 8.41
C ASN A 117 14.49 -5.89 8.63
N TYR A 118 13.41 -5.38 9.22
CA TYR A 118 13.29 -3.96 9.62
C TYR A 118 14.43 -3.56 10.54
N ARG A 119 14.65 -4.32 11.63
CA ARG A 119 15.69 -4.01 12.63
C ARG A 119 17.11 -4.12 12.09
N GLN A 120 17.37 -5.09 11.22
CA GLN A 120 18.71 -5.29 10.66
C GLN A 120 19.09 -4.21 9.66
N ASN A 121 18.10 -3.68 8.94
CA ASN A 121 18.33 -2.77 7.82
C ASN A 121 17.91 -1.32 8.08
N GLU A 122 17.44 -0.99 9.28
CA GLU A 122 16.99 0.36 9.63
C GLU A 122 18.06 1.42 9.29
N GLY A 123 17.66 2.44 8.54
CA GLY A 123 18.54 3.50 8.06
C GLY A 123 19.35 3.17 6.81
N ILE A 124 19.35 1.92 6.33
CA ILE A 124 20.02 1.54 5.07
C ILE A 124 19.19 2.02 3.88
N ALA A 125 19.83 2.71 2.95
CA ALA A 125 19.15 3.25 1.77
C ALA A 125 18.52 2.13 0.92
N ASN A 126 17.20 2.23 0.70
CA ASN A 126 16.40 1.29 -0.07
C ASN A 126 15.51 2.05 -1.08
N ALA A 127 15.21 1.43 -2.22
CA ALA A 127 14.36 2.02 -3.27
C ALA A 127 12.88 2.17 -2.86
N PHE A 128 12.45 1.41 -1.86
CA PHE A 128 11.06 1.22 -1.47
C PHE A 128 10.80 1.61 -0.02
N VAL A 129 11.72 1.27 0.88
CA VAL A 129 11.56 1.52 2.31
C VAL A 129 11.95 2.96 2.63
N ILE A 130 11.00 3.72 3.16
CA ILE A 130 11.26 5.05 3.73
C ILE A 130 11.22 4.89 5.24
N TRP A 131 12.35 5.12 5.91
CA TRP A 131 12.52 4.94 7.35
C TRP A 131 11.88 6.09 8.16
N LEU A 132 10.55 6.19 8.09
CA LEU A 132 9.76 7.06 8.96
C LEU A 132 9.56 6.39 10.33
N PRO A 133 9.48 7.14 11.44
CA PRO A 133 9.28 6.58 12.78
C PRO A 133 8.07 5.63 12.89
N GLU A 134 7.00 5.90 12.14
CA GLU A 134 5.75 5.16 12.12
C GLU A 134 5.73 3.96 11.17
N ILE A 135 6.75 3.79 10.32
CA ILE A 135 6.65 2.86 9.18
C ILE A 135 6.46 1.41 9.62
N TRP A 136 7.11 1.00 10.71
CA TRP A 136 6.95 -0.34 11.26
C TRP A 136 5.52 -0.57 11.74
N GLU A 137 4.94 0.41 12.45
CA GLU A 137 3.59 0.29 12.98
C GLU A 137 2.56 0.15 11.85
N LEU A 138 2.70 0.95 10.78
CA LEU A 138 1.83 0.86 9.61
C LEU A 138 1.94 -0.51 8.91
N VAL A 139 3.17 -1.01 8.73
CA VAL A 139 3.41 -2.35 8.17
C VAL A 139 2.79 -3.43 9.05
N ARG A 140 3.01 -3.36 10.36
CA ARG A 140 2.47 -4.30 11.36
C ARG A 140 0.95 -4.33 11.32
N VAL A 141 0.29 -3.17 11.27
CA VAL A 141 -1.18 -3.07 11.20
C VAL A 141 -1.71 -3.73 9.93
N MET A 142 -1.14 -3.40 8.75
CA MET A 142 -1.57 -4.03 7.49
C MET A 142 -1.43 -5.55 7.53
N VAL A 143 -0.27 -6.05 7.98
CA VAL A 143 -0.03 -7.50 8.03
C VAL A 143 -0.93 -8.18 9.06
N THR A 144 -1.16 -7.54 10.22
CA THR A 144 -2.00 -8.10 11.28
C THR A 144 -3.46 -8.24 10.83
N HIS A 145 -4.01 -7.26 10.13
CA HIS A 145 -5.43 -7.24 9.78
C HIS A 145 -5.78 -7.86 8.43
N ILE A 146 -4.85 -7.91 7.47
CA ILE A 146 -5.12 -8.52 6.17
C ILE A 146 -4.89 -10.04 6.28
N GLU A 147 -5.77 -10.83 5.69
CA GLU A 147 -5.62 -12.29 5.63
C GLU A 147 -4.36 -12.70 4.85
N TRP A 148 -3.69 -13.78 5.28
CA TRP A 148 -2.39 -14.16 4.72
C TRP A 148 -2.44 -14.38 3.21
N GLN A 149 -3.46 -15.09 2.73
CA GLN A 149 -3.64 -15.34 1.30
C GLN A 149 -3.81 -14.04 0.50
N ASN A 150 -4.51 -13.06 1.06
CA ASN A 150 -4.71 -11.76 0.43
C ASN A 150 -3.41 -10.94 0.40
N LEU A 151 -2.61 -10.96 1.47
CA LEU A 151 -1.28 -10.34 1.49
C LEU A 151 -0.39 -10.87 0.37
N LYS A 152 -0.33 -12.20 0.19
CA LYS A 152 0.45 -12.82 -0.90
C LYS A 152 -0.02 -12.31 -2.27
N VAL A 153 -1.32 -12.32 -2.51
CA VAL A 153 -1.93 -11.85 -3.77
C VAL A 153 -1.63 -10.37 -4.03
N ILE A 154 -1.69 -9.51 -3.00
CA ILE A 154 -1.37 -8.08 -3.12
C ILE A 154 0.12 -7.88 -3.45
N LEU A 155 1.01 -8.55 -2.72
CA LEU A 155 2.46 -8.42 -2.91
C LEU A 155 2.91 -8.89 -4.29
N ILE A 156 2.34 -10.01 -4.78
CA ILE A 156 2.54 -10.47 -6.14
C ILE A 156 2.00 -9.43 -7.13
N LYS A 157 0.82 -8.85 -6.89
CA LYS A 157 0.25 -7.83 -7.77
C LYS A 157 1.14 -6.61 -7.88
N ILE A 158 1.71 -6.15 -6.77
CA ILE A 158 2.70 -5.08 -6.75
C ILE A 158 3.94 -5.49 -7.58
N ALA A 159 4.45 -6.72 -7.38
CA ALA A 159 5.63 -7.22 -8.09
C ALA A 159 5.45 -7.28 -9.63
N GLU A 160 4.28 -7.68 -10.12
CA GLU A 160 3.97 -7.84 -11.55
C GLU A 160 4.25 -6.58 -12.38
N ASN A 161 4.05 -5.41 -11.79
CA ASN A 161 4.39 -4.13 -12.42
C ASN A 161 4.72 -3.11 -11.33
N ILE A 162 5.90 -3.24 -10.74
CA ILE A 162 6.32 -2.44 -9.60
C ILE A 162 6.26 -0.92 -9.85
N VAL A 163 6.46 -0.46 -11.09
CA VAL A 163 6.45 0.96 -11.43
C VAL A 163 5.04 1.54 -11.30
N GLU A 164 4.02 0.85 -11.82
CA GLU A 164 2.64 1.35 -11.80
C GLU A 164 1.82 0.87 -10.61
N ASN A 165 2.03 -0.38 -10.19
CA ASN A 165 1.27 -0.96 -9.09
C ASN A 165 1.77 -0.47 -7.71
N SER A 166 2.93 0.18 -7.62
CA SER A 166 3.34 0.89 -6.39
C SER A 166 2.79 2.32 -6.27
N ARG A 167 1.75 2.66 -7.05
CA ARG A 167 1.08 3.97 -7.06
C ARG A 167 -0.42 3.81 -6.87
N GLY A 168 -1.07 4.90 -6.46
CA GLY A 168 -2.54 4.99 -6.34
C GLY A 168 -3.12 4.05 -5.29
N LEU A 169 -2.33 3.68 -4.28
CA LEU A 169 -2.81 2.92 -3.13
C LEU A 169 -3.56 3.87 -2.17
N PRO A 170 -4.55 3.35 -1.41
CA PRO A 170 -5.39 4.17 -0.54
C PRO A 170 -4.61 4.98 0.48
N ASP A 171 -5.10 6.18 0.77
CA ASP A 171 -4.44 7.17 1.63
C ASP A 171 -4.38 6.73 3.09
N LEU A 172 -5.45 6.13 3.61
CA LEU A 172 -5.57 5.79 5.03
C LEU A 172 -5.72 4.28 5.28
N LEU A 173 -5.17 3.87 6.42
CA LEU A 173 -5.57 2.67 7.16
C LEU A 173 -6.53 3.11 8.26
N VAL A 174 -7.71 2.51 8.33
CA VAL A 174 -8.66 2.72 9.43
C VAL A 174 -9.06 1.37 10.00
N TRP A 175 -8.83 1.16 11.29
CA TRP A 175 -9.01 -0.16 11.89
C TRP A 175 -9.54 -0.09 13.32
N ASN A 176 -10.08 -1.22 13.77
CA ASN A 176 -10.39 -1.50 15.15
C ASN A 176 -10.41 -3.04 15.35
N GLN A 177 -10.97 -3.50 16.46
CA GLN A 177 -11.15 -4.93 16.76
C GLN A 177 -11.96 -5.73 15.71
N ASN A 178 -12.76 -5.06 14.88
CA ASN A 178 -13.61 -5.70 13.86
C ASN A 178 -12.94 -5.82 12.49
N GLY A 179 -11.75 -5.24 12.30
CA GLY A 179 -11.00 -5.34 11.05
C GLY A 179 -10.42 -4.01 10.57
N LEU A 180 -9.84 -4.06 9.37
CA LEU A 180 -9.20 -2.94 8.67
C LEU A 180 -10.02 -2.55 7.45
N GLU A 181 -10.09 -1.25 7.19
CA GLU A 181 -10.56 -0.65 5.96
C GLU A 181 -9.48 0.26 5.35
N LEU A 182 -9.28 0.13 4.05
CA LEU A 182 -8.40 0.99 3.27
C LEU A 182 -9.22 2.13 2.66
N ILE A 183 -8.89 3.37 2.96
CA ILE A 183 -9.72 4.52 2.56
C ILE A 183 -8.93 5.46 1.65
N GLU A 184 -9.51 5.76 0.49
CA GLU A 184 -9.07 6.79 -0.43
C GLU A 184 -9.89 8.07 -0.21
N ILE A 185 -9.22 9.18 0.09
CA ILE A 185 -9.88 10.45 0.38
C ILE A 185 -10.09 11.24 -0.91
N LYS A 186 -11.25 11.90 -1.00
CA LYS A 186 -11.56 12.86 -2.07
C LYS A 186 -12.15 14.14 -1.52
N SER A 187 -11.45 15.25 -1.76
CA SER A 187 -11.99 16.58 -1.55
C SER A 187 -13.07 16.91 -2.60
N PRO A 188 -13.89 17.96 -2.44
CA PRO A 188 -15.07 18.21 -3.27
C PRO A 188 -14.82 18.31 -4.79
N ASN A 189 -13.58 18.58 -5.21
CA ASN A 189 -13.19 18.73 -6.60
C ASN A 189 -12.26 17.61 -7.10
N ASP A 190 -11.95 16.63 -6.26
CA ASP A 190 -11.03 15.56 -6.62
C ASP A 190 -11.73 14.44 -7.37
N ALA A 191 -11.01 13.87 -8.33
CA ALA A 191 -11.42 12.67 -9.05
C ALA A 191 -10.54 11.50 -8.66
N LEU A 192 -11.10 10.29 -8.73
CA LEU A 192 -10.30 9.07 -8.69
C LEU A 192 -9.44 8.94 -9.94
N SER A 193 -8.14 8.71 -9.74
CA SER A 193 -7.27 8.29 -10.83
C SER A 193 -7.62 6.86 -11.28
N ASN A 194 -7.18 6.48 -12.47
CA ASN A 194 -7.37 5.11 -12.97
C ASN A 194 -6.70 4.06 -12.07
N GLN A 195 -5.53 4.40 -11.50
CA GLN A 195 -4.78 3.50 -10.64
C GLN A 195 -5.44 3.32 -9.28
N GLN A 196 -5.97 4.39 -8.70
CA GLN A 196 -6.78 4.33 -7.46
C GLN A 196 -8.03 3.49 -7.66
N LEU A 197 -8.76 3.70 -8.77
CA LEU A 197 -9.90 2.85 -9.09
C LEU A 197 -9.51 1.38 -9.26
N PHE A 198 -8.36 1.11 -9.90
CA PHE A 198 -7.84 -0.25 -10.02
C PHE A 198 -7.64 -0.90 -8.65
N TRP A 199 -6.94 -0.22 -7.73
CA TRP A 199 -6.64 -0.75 -6.40
C TRP A 199 -7.90 -0.93 -5.55
N LEU A 200 -8.80 0.06 -5.50
CA LEU A 200 -10.07 -0.05 -4.78
C LEU A 200 -10.88 -1.27 -5.23
N ARG A 201 -10.90 -1.57 -6.53
CA ARG A 201 -11.60 -2.74 -7.06
C ARG A 201 -10.87 -4.03 -6.73
N PHE A 202 -9.56 -4.05 -6.91
CA PHE A 202 -8.73 -5.21 -6.63
C PHE A 202 -8.84 -5.64 -5.17
N PHE A 203 -8.74 -4.71 -4.22
CA PHE A 203 -8.89 -5.01 -2.79
C PHE A 203 -10.26 -5.60 -2.49
N ASN A 204 -11.35 -4.98 -2.95
CA ASN A 204 -12.70 -5.49 -2.72
C ASN A 204 -12.94 -6.86 -3.39
N GLU A 205 -12.35 -7.11 -4.57
CA GLU A 205 -12.45 -8.40 -5.28
C GLU A 205 -11.82 -9.55 -4.49
N ILE A 206 -10.72 -9.29 -3.79
CA ILE A 206 -10.04 -10.29 -2.93
C ILE A 206 -10.57 -10.27 -1.48
N GLY A 207 -11.59 -9.45 -1.17
CA GLY A 207 -12.20 -9.39 0.16
C GLY A 207 -11.47 -8.50 1.18
N VAL A 208 -10.58 -7.61 0.73
CA VAL A 208 -10.02 -6.54 1.57
C VAL A 208 -10.89 -5.30 1.43
N LYS A 209 -11.50 -4.84 2.53
CA LYS A 209 -12.44 -3.72 2.50
C LYS A 209 -11.71 -2.44 2.07
N ALA A 210 -12.14 -1.85 0.96
CA ALA A 210 -11.60 -0.60 0.46
C ALA A 210 -12.71 0.33 -0.05
N SER A 211 -12.67 1.60 0.35
CA SER A 211 -13.73 2.56 0.02
C SER A 211 -13.19 3.96 -0.28
N VAL A 212 -14.08 4.81 -0.76
CA VAL A 212 -13.81 6.24 -0.94
C VAL A 212 -14.51 7.00 0.16
N LEU A 213 -13.80 7.95 0.75
CA LEU A 213 -14.34 8.92 1.69
C LEU A 213 -14.33 10.30 1.07
N ARG A 214 -15.51 10.91 0.95
CA ARG A 214 -15.62 12.29 0.51
C ARG A 214 -15.53 13.21 1.71
N VAL A 215 -14.78 14.29 1.58
CA VAL A 215 -14.66 15.30 2.62
C VAL A 215 -15.31 16.59 2.15
N ARG A 216 -16.09 17.20 3.03
CA ARG A 216 -16.52 18.60 2.93
C ARG A 216 -15.95 19.39 4.10
N PHE A 217 -15.81 20.70 3.90
CA PHE A 217 -15.32 21.60 4.93
C PHE A 217 -16.46 22.44 5.50
N GLU A 218 -16.40 22.68 6.81
CA GLU A 218 -17.28 23.63 7.53
C GLU A 218 -16.50 24.64 8.36
#